data_AF-C7DFZ0-F1
#
_entry.id   AF-C7DFZ0-F1
#
_cell.length_a   1.000
_cell.length_b   1.000
_cell.length_c   1.000
_cell.angle_alpha   90.00
_cell.angle_beta   90.00
_cell.angle_gamma   90.00
#
_symmetry.space_group_name_H-M   'P 1'
#
loop_
_entity.id
_entity.type
_entity.pdbx_description
1 polymer ?
#
loop_
_entity_poly.entity_id
_entity_poly.type
_entity_poly.pdbx_seq_one_letter_code
_entity_poly.pdbx_strand_id
1 'polypeptide(L)'
;MALFTSDLSRDGPGLLLQDIRKVDDPQITATIDILVEVSPDIVVLAGFDYDHGGTALGAFSDAPNDAGLDLGHRYAAHPNSGLMTDLDSDGNDRFGEPRDAQGYGTFSGDNGMAILSRWAVVSEQAKDFSDLVWRDIPNANLPIVDGALFPNSKVYEVQRLSSTAHWDVPVALPNGQVLHLLTHYATPPVFDGPEDRNGRRNADELGFWSHYLTGAMGPAPTTHYVLPPIIAAIRLAEPGIAIELVPSDESENLLFREADIALRMYRPTQLDVVTQHIGDMALGLFGSRDYLARTTKPESLEDMMALDLVGHDREERLIHGLRERGFDATRDWFKTRVDNPAVYWELVRAGCGVGFTLSKVGRADPDMIEIPTGIEIEPLPLWLTSHEAMRHTPRIRRVWTLLAEQLVQVIRDDAKT
;
A
#
# COMPACT_ATOMS: atom_id res chain seq x y z
N MET A 1 -24.42 2.68 10.09
CA MET A 1 -23.35 3.36 9.33
C MET A 1 -23.95 3.92 8.06
N ALA A 2 -23.75 5.20 7.78
CA ALA A 2 -24.13 5.83 6.52
C ALA A 2 -22.88 6.38 5.82
N LEU A 3 -22.80 6.23 4.50
CA LEU A 3 -21.91 7.02 3.65
C LEU A 3 -22.77 8.10 3.00
N PHE A 4 -22.42 9.36 3.22
CA PHE A 4 -23.18 10.49 2.73
C PHE A 4 -22.26 11.37 1.88
N THR A 5 -22.52 11.42 0.57
CA THR A 5 -21.89 12.40 -0.31
C THR A 5 -22.57 13.74 -0.04
N SER A 6 -21.88 14.58 0.72
CA SER A 6 -22.44 15.79 1.30
C SER A 6 -22.41 16.97 0.33
N ASP A 7 -21.54 16.91 -0.68
CA ASP A 7 -21.22 18.02 -1.58
C ASP A 7 -20.96 19.34 -0.82
N LEU A 8 -20.48 19.24 0.42
CA LEU A 8 -20.10 20.34 1.30
C LEU A 8 -18.68 20.82 0.99
N SER A 9 -18.39 21.01 -0.29
CA SER A 9 -17.22 21.74 -0.77
C SER A 9 -17.63 23.16 -1.18
N ARG A 10 -16.69 24.10 -1.14
CA ARG A 10 -16.86 25.50 -1.58
C ARG A 10 -15.72 25.88 -2.51
N ASP A 11 -15.86 26.99 -3.24
CA ASP A 11 -14.86 27.48 -4.20
C ASP A 11 -13.53 27.94 -3.56
N GLY A 12 -13.35 27.81 -2.24
CA GLY A 12 -12.15 28.28 -1.57
C GLY A 12 -12.04 27.90 -0.09
N PRO A 13 -10.81 27.95 0.45
CA PRO A 13 -10.52 27.48 1.80
C PRO A 13 -11.25 28.33 2.85
N GLY A 14 -11.84 27.66 3.84
CA GLY A 14 -12.51 28.29 4.98
C GLY A 14 -13.89 28.87 4.69
N LEU A 15 -14.36 28.87 3.44
CA LEU A 15 -15.71 29.27 3.10
C LEU A 15 -16.75 28.31 3.68
N LEU A 16 -16.47 27.00 3.71
CA LEU A 16 -17.36 26.04 4.35
C LEU A 16 -17.59 26.38 5.83
N LEU A 17 -16.53 26.64 6.60
CA LEU A 17 -16.64 27.07 8.00
C LEU A 17 -17.46 28.36 8.13
N GLN A 18 -17.25 29.32 7.22
CA GLN A 18 -18.01 30.55 7.21
C GLN A 18 -19.50 30.29 7.01
N ASP A 19 -19.86 29.40 6.10
CA ASP A 19 -21.25 29.06 5.79
C ASP A 19 -21.90 28.21 6.88
N ILE A 20 -21.19 27.26 7.51
CA ILE A 20 -21.66 26.52 8.69
C ILE A 20 -22.05 27.49 9.82
N ARG A 21 -21.31 28.58 9.99
CA ARG A 21 -21.59 29.59 11.02
C ARG A 21 -22.72 30.55 10.65
N LYS A 22 -23.12 30.61 9.38
CA LYS A 22 -24.32 31.34 8.96
C LYS A 22 -25.52 30.43 9.21
N VAL A 23 -26.50 30.93 9.96
CA VAL A 23 -27.62 30.13 10.46
C VAL A 23 -28.59 29.64 9.35
N ASP A 24 -28.40 30.04 8.08
CA ASP A 24 -29.39 29.83 7.01
C ASP A 24 -28.80 29.31 5.68
N ASP A 25 -27.65 28.61 5.67
CA ASP A 25 -27.20 27.92 4.44
C ASP A 25 -28.14 26.73 4.13
N PRO A 26 -28.85 26.74 2.99
CA PRO A 26 -29.86 25.71 2.70
C PRO A 26 -29.29 24.31 2.51
N GLN A 27 -28.07 24.18 1.99
CA GLN A 27 -27.44 22.89 1.74
C GLN A 27 -26.98 22.25 3.06
N ILE A 28 -26.36 23.05 3.93
CA ILE A 28 -25.91 22.62 5.26
C ILE A 28 -27.12 22.23 6.11
N THR A 29 -28.16 23.06 6.11
CA THR A 29 -29.41 22.79 6.85
C THR A 29 -30.05 21.49 6.37
N ALA A 30 -30.22 21.31 5.05
CA ALA A 30 -30.80 20.08 4.50
C ALA A 30 -29.96 18.84 4.83
N THR A 31 -28.62 18.96 4.82
CA THR A 31 -27.73 17.87 5.21
C THR A 31 -27.93 17.50 6.68
N ILE A 32 -28.00 18.47 7.58
CA ILE A 32 -28.24 18.25 9.01
C ILE A 32 -29.61 17.60 9.22
N ASP A 33 -30.66 18.10 8.56
CA ASP A 33 -32.01 17.55 8.66
C ASP A 33 -32.05 16.05 8.24
N ILE A 34 -31.35 15.70 7.15
CA ILE A 34 -31.22 14.31 6.71
C ILE A 34 -30.48 13.48 7.78
N LEU A 35 -29.37 13.97 8.33
CA LEU A 35 -28.63 13.25 9.35
C LEU A 35 -29.49 13.01 10.61
N VAL A 36 -30.21 14.03 11.08
CA VAL A 36 -31.10 13.93 12.24
C VAL A 36 -32.23 12.93 11.99
N GLU A 37 -32.85 12.97 10.81
CA GLU A 37 -33.92 12.03 10.43
C GLU A 37 -33.42 10.58 10.33
N VAL A 38 -32.26 10.37 9.69
CA VAL A 38 -31.66 9.03 9.53
C VAL A 38 -31.09 8.50 10.85
N SER A 39 -30.62 9.40 11.73
CA SER A 39 -30.02 9.12 13.03
C SER A 39 -28.90 8.06 13.00
N PRO A 40 -27.85 8.22 12.17
CA PRO A 40 -26.78 7.23 12.09
C PRO A 40 -25.90 7.20 13.35
N ASP A 41 -25.43 6.01 13.76
CA ASP A 41 -24.38 5.90 14.80
C ASP A 41 -23.00 6.35 14.31
N ILE A 42 -22.75 6.22 13.00
CA ILE A 42 -21.50 6.56 12.32
C ILE A 42 -21.87 7.06 10.92
N VAL A 43 -21.32 8.21 10.53
CA VAL A 43 -21.42 8.76 9.19
C VAL A 43 -20.03 9.07 8.62
N VAL A 44 -19.81 8.65 7.38
CA VAL A 44 -18.71 9.13 6.55
C VAL A 44 -19.25 10.20 5.62
N LEU A 45 -18.70 11.40 5.71
CA LEU A 45 -19.01 12.55 4.87
C LEU A 45 -17.98 12.59 3.73
N ALA A 46 -18.41 12.29 2.51
CA ALA A 46 -17.61 12.54 1.31
C ALA A 46 -17.90 13.94 0.78
N GLY A 47 -16.89 14.60 0.23
CA GLY A 47 -16.98 15.96 -0.28
C GLY A 47 -17.15 17.00 0.84
N PHE A 48 -16.37 16.88 1.91
CA PHE A 48 -16.33 17.85 3.00
C PHE A 48 -14.98 18.54 3.01
N ASP A 49 -14.95 19.88 2.88
CA ASP A 49 -13.69 20.61 2.86
C ASP A 49 -12.89 20.43 4.16
N TYR A 50 -11.62 20.09 4.00
CA TYR A 50 -10.67 19.97 5.09
C TYR A 50 -10.09 21.33 5.46
N ASP A 51 -10.11 21.65 6.75
CA ASP A 51 -9.33 22.74 7.34
C ASP A 51 -8.38 22.21 8.41
N HIS A 52 -7.20 22.82 8.49
CA HIS A 52 -6.22 22.44 9.50
C HIS A 52 -6.78 22.63 10.92
N GLY A 53 -6.78 21.56 11.71
CA GLY A 53 -7.36 21.53 13.05
C GLY A 53 -8.83 21.11 13.11
N GLY A 54 -9.49 20.88 11.96
CA GLY A 54 -10.86 20.34 11.89
C GLY A 54 -11.92 21.27 12.48
N THR A 55 -11.75 22.58 12.30
CA THR A 55 -12.65 23.61 12.83
C THR A 55 -14.01 23.58 12.14
N ALA A 56 -14.04 23.40 10.81
CA ALA A 56 -15.27 23.24 10.05
C ALA A 56 -16.01 21.98 10.47
N LEU A 57 -15.31 20.85 10.56
CA LEU A 57 -15.91 19.58 10.99
C LEU A 57 -16.45 19.66 12.43
N GLY A 58 -15.73 20.32 13.33
CA GLY A 58 -16.21 20.58 14.69
C GLY A 58 -17.48 21.41 14.70
N ALA A 59 -17.48 22.57 14.02
CA ALA A 59 -18.66 23.44 13.93
C ALA A 59 -19.85 22.75 13.25
N PHE A 60 -19.60 21.90 12.26
CA PHE A 60 -20.64 21.12 11.60
C PHE A 60 -21.23 20.06 12.54
N SER A 61 -20.41 19.37 13.34
CA SER A 61 -20.84 18.36 14.31
C SER A 61 -21.70 18.95 15.44
N ASP A 62 -21.47 20.20 15.84
CA ASP A 62 -22.24 20.88 16.90
C ASP A 62 -23.74 20.95 16.57
N ALA A 63 -24.13 21.19 15.31
CA ALA A 63 -25.54 21.38 14.94
C ALA A 63 -26.41 20.10 15.02
N PRO A 64 -26.00 18.94 14.49
CA PRO A 64 -26.66 17.66 14.76
C PRO A 64 -26.71 17.30 16.25
N ASN A 65 -25.64 17.59 17.01
CA ASN A 65 -25.59 17.34 18.45
C ASN A 65 -26.65 18.18 19.19
N ASP A 66 -26.78 19.46 18.85
CA ASP A 66 -27.80 20.36 19.40
C ASP A 66 -29.23 19.89 19.05
N ALA A 67 -29.40 19.22 17.91
CA ALA A 67 -30.65 18.59 17.48
C ALA A 67 -30.91 17.20 18.11
N GLY A 68 -30.03 16.73 19.01
CA GLY A 68 -30.18 15.47 19.73
C GLY A 68 -29.55 14.25 19.06
N LEU A 69 -28.81 14.43 17.97
CA LEU A 69 -28.02 13.39 17.31
C LEU A 69 -26.56 13.45 17.79
N ASP A 70 -26.21 12.62 18.78
CA ASP A 70 -24.85 12.54 19.33
C ASP A 70 -23.86 11.91 18.32
N LEU A 71 -23.04 12.78 17.73
CA LEU A 71 -21.96 12.51 16.78
C LEU A 71 -20.68 13.26 17.20
N GLY A 72 -20.37 13.25 18.50
CA GLY A 72 -19.28 14.04 19.09
C GLY A 72 -17.85 13.58 18.76
N HIS A 73 -17.66 12.34 18.30
CA HIS A 73 -16.35 11.83 17.90
C HIS A 73 -16.10 12.05 16.41
N ARG A 74 -14.89 12.47 16.05
CA ARG A 74 -14.56 12.92 14.69
C ARG A 74 -13.20 12.42 14.24
N TYR A 75 -13.08 12.21 12.93
CA TYR A 75 -11.80 11.95 12.28
C TYR A 75 -11.79 12.56 10.88
N ALA A 76 -10.72 13.28 10.57
CA ALA A 76 -10.42 13.77 9.23
C ALA A 76 -8.91 13.98 9.13
N ALA A 77 -8.33 13.54 8.03
CA ALA A 77 -6.94 13.79 7.66
C ALA A 77 -6.88 14.66 6.40
N HIS A 78 -5.70 15.21 6.12
CA HIS A 78 -5.48 16.11 5.00
C HIS A 78 -5.61 15.33 3.68
N PRO A 79 -6.59 15.66 2.79
CA PRO A 79 -6.81 14.89 1.58
C PRO A 79 -5.80 15.25 0.48
N ASN A 80 -5.74 14.40 -0.54
CA ASN A 80 -4.95 14.62 -1.75
C ASN A 80 -5.56 15.62 -2.72
N SER A 81 -6.86 15.87 -2.61
CA SER A 81 -7.58 16.82 -3.45
C SER A 81 -7.06 18.25 -3.24
N GLY A 82 -6.61 18.86 -4.35
CA GLY A 82 -5.98 20.18 -4.37
C GLY A 82 -4.60 20.24 -3.70
N LEU A 83 -3.98 19.10 -3.38
CA LEU A 83 -2.57 19.02 -2.99
C LEU A 83 -1.69 19.10 -4.24
N MET A 84 -1.24 20.32 -4.57
CA MET A 84 -0.50 20.61 -5.81
C MET A 84 0.81 19.84 -5.95
N THR A 85 1.10 19.39 -7.17
CA THR A 85 2.43 18.94 -7.58
C THR A 85 3.12 20.01 -8.44
N ASP A 86 4.43 19.87 -8.64
CA ASP A 86 5.21 20.71 -9.56
C ASP A 86 5.24 20.14 -11.00
N LEU A 87 4.37 19.17 -11.31
CA LEU A 87 4.36 18.42 -12.56
C LEU A 87 3.07 18.69 -13.34
N ASP A 88 3.20 18.75 -14.67
CA ASP A 88 2.08 18.67 -15.60
C ASP A 88 1.55 17.22 -15.57
N SER A 89 0.46 17.01 -14.83
CA SER A 89 -0.05 15.68 -14.50
C SER A 89 -1.09 15.17 -15.49
N ASP A 90 -1.61 16.04 -16.36
CA ASP A 90 -2.53 15.70 -17.44
C ASP A 90 -1.94 15.88 -18.85
N GLY A 91 -0.69 16.34 -18.95
CA GLY A 91 0.06 16.43 -20.21
C GLY A 91 -0.39 17.56 -21.13
N ASN A 92 -0.96 18.63 -20.57
CA ASN A 92 -1.56 19.72 -21.35
C ASN A 92 -0.61 20.92 -21.59
N ASP A 93 0.67 20.81 -21.18
CA ASP A 93 1.71 21.84 -21.21
C ASP A 93 1.43 23.07 -20.33
N ARG A 94 0.55 22.94 -19.33
CA ARG A 94 0.28 23.93 -18.28
C ARG A 94 0.62 23.34 -16.92
N PHE A 95 0.87 24.24 -15.98
CA PHE A 95 1.29 23.89 -14.64
C PHE A 95 0.48 24.71 -13.65
N GLY A 96 0.20 24.13 -12.49
CA GLY A 96 -0.50 24.82 -11.42
C GLY A 96 -2.02 24.81 -11.57
N GLU A 97 -2.57 23.99 -12.48
CA GLU A 97 -4.01 23.84 -12.64
C GLU A 97 -4.54 22.79 -11.63
N PRO A 98 -5.86 22.80 -11.30
CA PRO A 98 -6.45 21.81 -10.39
C PRO A 98 -6.19 20.34 -10.76
N ARG A 99 -5.89 20.05 -12.03
CA ARG A 99 -5.58 18.73 -12.56
C ARG A 99 -4.14 18.27 -12.27
N ASP A 100 -3.26 19.20 -11.90
CA ASP A 100 -1.86 18.93 -11.51
C ASP A 100 -1.72 18.59 -10.03
N ALA A 101 -2.80 18.67 -9.26
CA ALA A 101 -2.83 18.22 -7.88
C ALA A 101 -2.87 16.68 -7.79
N GLN A 102 -2.48 16.14 -6.64
CA GLN A 102 -2.52 14.71 -6.34
C GLN A 102 -3.92 14.12 -6.58
N GLY A 103 -4.98 14.83 -6.19
CA GLY A 103 -6.32 14.68 -6.72
C GLY A 103 -6.90 16.03 -7.13
N TYR A 104 -7.91 16.02 -7.99
CA TYR A 104 -8.52 17.26 -8.48
C TYR A 104 -9.01 18.13 -7.32
N GLY A 105 -8.60 19.40 -7.30
CA GLY A 105 -9.05 20.37 -6.33
C GLY A 105 -8.44 21.75 -6.58
N THR A 106 -9.16 22.79 -6.20
CA THR A 106 -8.78 24.19 -6.44
C THR A 106 -7.98 24.81 -5.29
N PHE A 107 -8.00 24.17 -4.12
CA PHE A 107 -7.19 24.50 -2.96
C PHE A 107 -6.89 23.24 -2.14
N SER A 108 -5.86 23.31 -1.30
CA SER A 108 -5.47 22.18 -0.46
C SER A 108 -6.54 21.90 0.60
N GLY A 109 -7.18 20.73 0.51
CA GLY A 109 -8.30 20.34 1.38
C GLY A 109 -9.67 20.37 0.70
N ASP A 110 -9.76 20.77 -0.56
CA ASP A 110 -10.99 20.82 -1.35
C ASP A 110 -11.67 19.44 -1.42
N ASN A 111 -12.98 19.35 -1.25
CA ASN A 111 -13.75 18.13 -1.51
C ASN A 111 -13.22 16.88 -0.77
N GLY A 112 -12.80 17.07 0.48
CA GLY A 112 -12.20 16.06 1.33
C GLY A 112 -13.18 14.98 1.83
N MET A 113 -12.77 14.28 2.88
CA MET A 113 -13.58 13.26 3.56
C MET A 113 -13.53 13.49 5.07
N ALA A 114 -14.58 13.11 5.78
CA ALA A 114 -14.62 13.18 7.23
C ALA A 114 -15.47 12.05 7.82
N ILE A 115 -15.22 11.69 9.06
CA ILE A 115 -16.01 10.72 9.82
C ILE A 115 -16.54 11.42 11.07
N LEU A 116 -17.83 11.25 11.32
CA LEU A 116 -18.47 11.57 12.58
C LEU A 116 -19.06 10.29 13.19
N SER A 117 -18.93 10.14 14.50
CA SER A 117 -19.38 8.96 15.22
C SER A 117 -19.93 9.29 16.60
N ARG A 118 -20.95 8.52 16.99
CA ARG A 118 -21.44 8.44 18.37
C ARG A 118 -20.43 7.81 19.32
N TRP A 119 -19.55 6.95 18.81
CA TRP A 119 -18.60 6.19 19.62
C TRP A 119 -17.16 6.63 19.36
N ALA A 120 -16.28 6.33 20.31
CA ALA A 120 -14.91 6.80 20.26
C ALA A 120 -14.18 6.33 19.01
N VAL A 121 -13.77 7.28 18.17
CA VAL A 121 -12.79 7.05 17.11
C VAL A 121 -11.41 6.96 17.75
N VAL A 122 -10.74 5.83 17.56
CA VAL A 122 -9.44 5.52 18.15
C VAL A 122 -8.36 6.05 17.19
N SER A 123 -8.29 7.37 17.05
CA SER A 123 -7.52 8.05 15.99
C SER A 123 -6.04 7.69 15.97
N GLU A 124 -5.46 7.37 17.13
CA GLU A 124 -4.05 6.93 17.24
C GLU A 124 -3.78 5.55 16.64
N GLN A 125 -4.82 4.77 16.34
CA GLN A 125 -4.75 3.49 15.65
C GLN A 125 -5.31 3.55 14.22
N ALA A 126 -5.74 4.73 13.76
CA ALA A 126 -6.19 4.91 12.39
C ALA A 126 -5.01 4.77 11.43
N LYS A 127 -5.22 4.05 10.33
CA LYS A 127 -4.24 3.95 9.24
C LYS A 127 -4.71 4.79 8.07
N ASP A 128 -3.82 5.66 7.60
CA ASP A 128 -4.06 6.51 6.45
C ASP A 128 -3.15 6.06 5.31
N PHE A 129 -3.74 5.59 4.22
CA PHE A 129 -3.05 5.14 3.01
C PHE A 129 -3.19 6.17 1.88
N SER A 130 -3.53 7.41 2.21
CA SER A 130 -3.77 8.44 1.21
C SER A 130 -2.48 8.78 0.47
N ASP A 131 -1.30 8.66 1.08
CA ASP A 131 -0.04 8.97 0.42
C ASP A 131 0.62 7.82 -0.36
N LEU A 132 -0.07 6.67 -0.45
CA LEU A 132 0.40 5.52 -1.18
C LEU A 132 0.60 5.87 -2.65
N VAL A 133 1.82 5.72 -3.16
CA VAL A 133 2.12 6.03 -4.57
C VAL A 133 1.45 5.00 -5.47
N TRP A 134 0.72 5.46 -6.49
CA TRP A 134 -0.11 4.61 -7.35
C TRP A 134 0.71 3.51 -8.01
N ARG A 135 1.90 3.81 -8.54
CA ARG A 135 2.73 2.79 -9.19
C ARG A 135 3.22 1.68 -8.26
N ASP A 136 3.21 1.90 -6.94
CA ASP A 136 3.81 1.00 -5.96
C ASP A 136 2.81 -0.06 -5.48
N ILE A 137 1.53 0.02 -5.85
CA ILE A 137 0.57 -1.03 -5.53
C ILE A 137 0.77 -2.27 -6.42
N PRO A 138 0.45 -3.48 -5.91
CA PRO A 138 0.51 -4.67 -6.74
C PRO A 138 -0.39 -4.53 -7.97
N ASN A 139 0.20 -4.63 -9.17
CA ASN A 139 -0.47 -4.52 -10.47
C ASN A 139 -1.10 -3.16 -10.77
N ALA A 140 -0.44 -2.08 -10.35
CA ALA A 140 -0.84 -0.73 -10.73
C ALA A 140 -1.18 -0.65 -12.23
N ASN A 141 -2.43 -0.31 -12.52
CA ASN A 141 -3.00 -0.19 -13.85
C ASN A 141 -2.70 1.20 -14.42
N LEU A 142 -1.42 1.53 -14.58
CA LEU A 142 -1.01 2.85 -15.05
C LEU A 142 -1.43 3.09 -16.51
N PRO A 143 -1.83 4.31 -16.89
CA PRO A 143 -2.26 4.60 -18.25
C PRO A 143 -1.06 4.61 -19.21
N ILE A 144 -1.17 3.81 -20.26
CA ILE A 144 -0.18 3.69 -21.34
C ILE A 144 -0.83 4.15 -22.64
N VAL A 145 -0.21 5.13 -23.31
CA VAL A 145 -0.60 5.64 -24.64
C VAL A 145 0.60 5.48 -25.57
N ASP A 146 0.38 4.91 -26.75
CA ASP A 146 1.42 4.64 -27.76
C ASP A 146 2.67 3.92 -27.21
N GLY A 147 2.47 3.03 -26.23
CA GLY A 147 3.53 2.23 -25.61
C GLY A 147 4.35 2.94 -24.53
N ALA A 148 3.97 4.15 -24.12
CA ALA A 148 4.61 4.90 -23.04
C ALA A 148 3.61 5.32 -21.95
N LEU A 149 4.11 5.55 -20.72
CA LEU A 149 3.29 6.07 -19.62
C LEU A 149 2.82 7.48 -19.94
N PHE A 150 1.51 7.71 -19.83
CA PHE A 150 0.89 9.01 -20.05
C PHE A 150 0.73 9.79 -18.73
N PRO A 151 1.10 11.08 -18.62
CA PRO A 151 1.73 11.87 -19.68
C PRO A 151 3.24 11.62 -19.77
N ASN A 152 3.87 11.17 -18.68
CA ASN A 152 5.25 10.70 -18.64
C ASN A 152 5.52 9.92 -17.33
N SER A 153 6.67 9.24 -17.23
CA SER A 153 7.01 8.41 -16.07
C SER A 153 7.21 9.19 -14.77
N LYS A 154 7.60 10.47 -14.81
CA LYS A 154 7.90 11.26 -13.60
C LYS A 154 6.65 11.54 -12.78
N VAL A 155 5.49 11.70 -13.42
CA VAL A 155 4.20 11.87 -12.72
C VAL A 155 3.95 10.70 -11.78
N TYR A 156 4.19 9.48 -12.25
CA TYR A 156 3.95 8.26 -11.45
C TYR A 156 5.00 7.99 -10.37
N GLU A 157 6.10 8.74 -10.32
CA GLU A 157 7.04 8.68 -9.19
C GLU A 157 6.44 9.31 -7.93
N VAL A 158 5.46 10.21 -8.07
CA VAL A 158 4.85 10.95 -6.96
C VAL A 158 3.33 10.87 -6.91
N GLN A 159 2.67 10.44 -8.00
CA GLN A 159 1.22 10.35 -8.08
C GLN A 159 0.70 9.35 -7.05
N ARG A 160 -0.08 9.84 -6.08
CA ARG A 160 -0.75 9.01 -5.07
C ARG A 160 -1.88 8.22 -5.71
N LEU A 161 -2.17 7.02 -5.20
CA LEU A 161 -3.29 6.19 -5.63
C LEU A 161 -4.60 6.90 -5.32
N SER A 162 -4.79 7.28 -4.05
CA SER A 162 -6.01 7.91 -3.58
C SER A 162 -6.16 9.31 -4.17
N SER A 163 -7.29 9.62 -4.78
CA SER A 163 -7.58 10.96 -5.30
C SER A 163 -7.97 11.91 -4.18
N THR A 164 -8.77 11.43 -3.22
CA THR A 164 -9.08 12.19 -2.01
C THR A 164 -8.44 11.57 -0.79
N ALA A 165 -8.85 10.36 -0.40
CA ALA A 165 -8.38 9.70 0.82
C ALA A 165 -8.65 8.19 0.83
N HIS A 166 -7.87 7.43 1.61
CA HIS A 166 -8.04 5.99 1.90
C HIS A 166 -7.71 5.67 3.36
N TRP A 167 -8.68 5.27 4.17
CA TRP A 167 -8.50 5.09 5.62
C TRP A 167 -9.05 3.76 6.16
N ASP A 168 -8.32 3.17 7.09
CA ASP A 168 -8.81 2.15 8.03
C ASP A 168 -8.92 2.80 9.42
N VAL A 169 -10.14 3.13 9.84
CA VAL A 169 -10.39 3.90 11.07
C VAL A 169 -11.10 3.04 12.13
N PRO A 170 -10.44 2.70 13.25
CA PRO A 170 -11.05 1.95 14.33
C PRO A 170 -12.01 2.80 15.17
N VAL A 171 -13.19 2.25 15.44
CA VAL A 171 -14.22 2.82 16.32
C VAL A 171 -14.52 1.84 17.45
N ALA A 172 -14.35 2.28 18.69
CA ALA A 172 -14.58 1.47 19.88
C ALA A 172 -16.08 1.42 20.22
N LEU A 173 -16.69 0.24 20.08
CA LEU A 173 -18.11 0.03 20.33
C LEU A 173 -18.40 -0.14 21.83
N PRO A 174 -19.63 0.18 22.30
CA PRO A 174 -20.00 0.06 23.73
C PRO A 174 -19.89 -1.36 24.30
N ASN A 175 -19.91 -2.38 23.44
CA ASN A 175 -19.78 -3.78 23.82
C ASN A 175 -18.32 -4.25 23.98
N GLY A 176 -17.35 -3.34 23.82
CA GLY A 176 -15.92 -3.62 23.91
C GLY A 176 -15.28 -4.15 22.63
N GLN A 177 -16.03 -4.30 21.52
CA GLN A 177 -15.47 -4.62 20.21
C GLN A 177 -14.95 -3.36 19.51
N VAL A 178 -14.04 -3.54 18.56
CA VAL A 178 -13.56 -2.47 17.66
C VAL A 178 -14.12 -2.74 16.26
N LEU A 179 -14.80 -1.75 15.71
CA LEU A 179 -15.23 -1.73 14.31
C LEU A 179 -14.19 -0.98 13.48
N HIS A 180 -13.61 -1.65 12.49
CA HIS A 180 -12.72 -1.01 11.51
C HIS A 180 -13.53 -0.46 10.34
N LEU A 181 -13.46 0.85 10.13
CA LEU A 181 -14.08 1.54 9.00
C LEU A 181 -13.07 1.62 7.85
N LEU A 182 -13.19 0.69 6.90
CA LEU A 182 -12.43 0.74 5.64
C LEU A 182 -13.18 1.66 4.67
N THR A 183 -12.66 2.86 4.44
CA THR A 183 -13.37 3.88 3.67
C THR A 183 -12.41 4.69 2.79
N HIS A 184 -12.92 5.13 1.65
CA HIS A 184 -12.16 5.94 0.69
C HIS A 184 -13.12 6.80 -0.11
N TYR A 185 -12.60 7.89 -0.65
CA TYR A 185 -13.31 8.71 -1.62
C TYR A 185 -12.49 8.75 -2.91
N ALA A 186 -12.93 7.91 -3.85
CA ALA A 186 -12.22 7.63 -5.10
C ALA A 186 -12.43 8.73 -6.14
N THR A 187 -11.52 8.78 -7.12
CA THR A 187 -11.72 9.60 -8.32
C THR A 187 -12.95 9.13 -9.10
N PRO A 188 -13.79 10.02 -9.68
CA PRO A 188 -14.83 9.60 -10.62
C PRO A 188 -14.21 8.89 -11.83
N PRO A 189 -14.72 7.74 -12.30
CA PRO A 189 -14.13 6.97 -13.40
C PRO A 189 -14.49 7.56 -14.79
N VAL A 190 -14.43 8.87 -14.92
CA VAL A 190 -14.86 9.68 -16.07
C VAL A 190 -14.01 10.95 -16.17
N PHE A 191 -14.25 11.76 -17.21
CA PHE A 191 -13.62 13.07 -17.48
C PHE A 191 -12.19 13.06 -18.05
N ASP A 192 -11.83 11.98 -18.75
CA ASP A 192 -10.51 11.80 -19.38
C ASP A 192 -10.60 11.54 -20.90
N GLY A 193 -9.43 11.47 -21.53
CA GLY A 193 -9.25 11.05 -22.91
C GLY A 193 -9.07 9.52 -23.07
N PRO A 194 -8.57 9.07 -24.23
CA PRO A 194 -8.34 7.65 -24.54
C PRO A 194 -7.41 6.91 -23.57
N GLU A 195 -6.61 7.62 -22.78
CA GLU A 195 -5.73 7.08 -21.74
C GLU A 195 -6.49 6.40 -20.58
N ASP A 196 -7.74 6.80 -20.34
CA ASP A 196 -8.61 6.30 -19.26
C ASP A 196 -7.95 6.38 -17.86
N ARG A 197 -7.30 7.51 -17.55
CA ARG A 197 -6.49 7.65 -16.34
C ARG A 197 -7.35 7.51 -15.06
N ASN A 198 -8.48 8.19 -14.95
CA ASN A 198 -9.37 8.12 -13.79
C ASN A 198 -10.11 6.79 -13.74
N GLY A 199 -10.52 6.20 -14.87
CA GLY A 199 -11.14 4.87 -14.87
C GLY A 199 -10.19 3.82 -14.30
N ARG A 200 -8.93 3.84 -14.73
CA ARG A 200 -7.88 2.96 -14.20
C ARG A 200 -7.54 3.24 -12.74
N ARG A 201 -7.36 4.51 -12.38
CA ARG A 201 -7.05 4.92 -11.00
C ARG A 201 -8.16 4.55 -10.04
N ASN A 202 -9.42 4.79 -10.42
CA ASN A 202 -10.59 4.38 -9.66
C ASN A 202 -10.61 2.86 -9.45
N ALA A 203 -10.38 2.07 -10.51
CA ALA A 203 -10.34 0.62 -10.40
C ALA A 203 -9.29 0.14 -9.37
N ASP A 204 -8.11 0.77 -9.37
CA ASP A 204 -7.03 0.47 -8.43
C ASP A 204 -7.30 0.99 -7.01
N GLU A 205 -7.98 2.14 -6.88
CA GLU A 205 -8.46 2.67 -5.59
C GLU A 205 -9.42 1.66 -4.95
N LEU A 206 -10.39 1.12 -5.70
CA LEU A 206 -11.24 0.03 -5.19
C LEU A 206 -10.43 -1.26 -4.93
N GLY A 207 -9.46 -1.56 -5.80
CA GLY A 207 -8.62 -2.75 -5.73
C GLY A 207 -7.74 -2.80 -4.47
N PHE A 208 -7.31 -1.65 -3.97
CA PHE A 208 -6.46 -1.50 -2.78
C PHE A 208 -6.97 -2.31 -1.59
N TRP A 209 -8.27 -2.24 -1.28
CA TRP A 209 -8.82 -2.94 -0.13
C TRP A 209 -8.66 -4.45 -0.22
N SER A 210 -8.67 -5.01 -1.44
CA SER A 210 -8.39 -6.43 -1.60
C SER A 210 -6.94 -6.74 -1.26
N HIS A 211 -5.97 -5.91 -1.69
CA HIS A 211 -4.55 -6.11 -1.37
C HIS A 211 -4.28 -5.99 0.13
N TYR A 212 -4.92 -5.01 0.77
CA TYR A 212 -4.84 -4.81 2.22
C TYR A 212 -5.43 -6.00 2.99
N LEU A 213 -6.65 -6.42 2.64
CA LEU A 213 -7.37 -7.50 3.34
C LEU A 213 -6.78 -8.89 3.12
N THR A 214 -6.18 -9.16 1.95
CA THR A 214 -5.51 -10.44 1.69
C THR A 214 -4.09 -10.50 2.23
N GLY A 215 -3.57 -9.39 2.77
CA GLY A 215 -2.19 -9.28 3.18
C GLY A 215 -1.23 -9.46 2.01
N ALA A 216 -1.65 -9.08 0.79
CA ALA A 216 -0.77 -8.94 -0.38
C ALA A 216 0.31 -7.88 -0.17
N MET A 217 0.14 -7.04 0.85
CA MET A 217 1.13 -6.10 1.40
C MET A 217 1.95 -6.71 2.56
N GLY A 218 1.82 -8.02 2.81
CA GLY A 218 2.44 -8.74 3.93
C GLY A 218 3.94 -8.98 3.73
N PRO A 219 4.68 -9.41 4.77
CA PRO A 219 6.13 -9.43 4.73
C PRO A 219 6.69 -10.29 3.61
N ALA A 220 7.62 -9.70 2.85
CA ALA A 220 8.50 -10.43 1.97
C ALA A 220 9.23 -11.60 2.70
N PRO A 221 9.57 -12.70 2.00
CA PRO A 221 10.27 -13.86 2.56
C PRO A 221 11.54 -13.52 3.36
N THR A 222 12.21 -12.42 3.05
CA THR A 222 13.37 -11.92 3.80
C THR A 222 13.04 -11.61 5.26
N THR A 223 11.90 -10.97 5.53
CA THR A 223 11.52 -10.60 6.90
C THR A 223 11.19 -11.84 7.74
N HIS A 224 10.60 -12.86 7.11
CA HIS A 224 10.17 -14.06 7.82
C HIS A 224 11.30 -15.08 8.02
N TYR A 225 12.17 -15.29 7.03
CA TYR A 225 13.18 -16.36 7.06
C TYR A 225 14.63 -15.87 7.24
N VAL A 226 14.95 -14.66 6.79
CA VAL A 226 16.34 -14.16 6.76
C VAL A 226 16.66 -13.26 7.94
N LEU A 227 15.76 -12.33 8.29
CA LEU A 227 15.99 -11.36 9.36
C LEU A 227 16.04 -11.93 10.78
N PRO A 228 15.20 -12.91 11.20
CA PRO A 228 15.19 -13.36 12.59
C PRO A 228 16.56 -13.76 13.16
N PRO A 229 17.38 -14.60 12.50
CA PRO A 229 18.71 -14.93 13.01
C PRO A 229 19.66 -13.71 13.05
N ILE A 230 19.55 -12.79 12.09
CA ILE A 230 20.35 -11.55 12.06
C ILE A 230 19.99 -10.65 13.24
N ILE A 231 18.69 -10.44 13.48
CA ILE A 231 18.19 -9.63 14.58
C ILE A 231 18.57 -10.25 15.93
N ALA A 232 18.51 -11.57 16.07
CA ALA A 232 18.98 -12.27 17.26
C ALA A 232 20.48 -12.02 17.51
N ALA A 233 21.31 -12.11 16.48
CA ALA A 233 22.74 -11.81 16.58
C ALA A 233 23.01 -10.34 16.95
N ILE A 234 22.23 -9.40 16.41
CA ILE A 234 22.33 -7.98 16.77
C ILE A 234 21.93 -7.76 18.23
N ARG A 235 20.83 -8.36 18.69
CA ARG A 235 20.38 -8.24 20.09
C ARG A 235 21.40 -8.81 21.08
N LEU A 236 22.15 -9.85 20.68
CA LEU A 236 23.25 -10.40 21.46
C LEU A 236 24.46 -9.45 21.50
N ALA A 237 24.83 -8.86 20.35
CA ALA A 237 25.95 -7.94 20.23
C ALA A 237 25.67 -6.58 20.91
N GLU A 238 24.43 -6.11 20.86
CA GLU A 238 24.01 -4.77 21.28
C GLU A 238 22.76 -4.84 22.21
N PRO A 239 22.90 -5.42 23.42
CA PRO A 239 21.75 -5.66 24.31
C PRO A 239 21.02 -4.39 24.74
N GLY A 240 21.69 -3.23 24.71
CA GLY A 240 21.10 -1.92 25.02
C GLY A 240 20.22 -1.31 23.93
N ILE A 241 20.15 -1.89 22.72
CA ILE A 241 19.36 -1.36 21.60
C ILE A 241 18.08 -2.18 21.44
N ALA A 242 16.93 -1.65 21.85
CA ALA A 242 15.64 -2.26 21.52
C ALA A 242 15.40 -2.23 20.00
N ILE A 243 14.87 -3.32 19.46
CA ILE A 243 14.57 -3.46 18.03
C ILE A 243 13.11 -3.85 17.91
N GLU A 244 12.38 -3.05 17.13
CA GLU A 244 11.04 -3.36 16.64
C GLU A 244 11.17 -3.76 15.17
N LEU A 245 10.61 -4.91 14.80
CA LEU A 245 10.61 -5.42 13.43
C LEU A 245 9.18 -5.34 12.91
N VAL A 246 8.96 -4.50 11.91
CA VAL A 246 7.66 -4.32 11.26
C VAL A 246 7.66 -5.05 9.91
N PRO A 247 6.91 -6.16 9.78
CA PRO A 247 6.79 -6.91 8.54
C PRO A 247 5.78 -6.27 7.58
N SER A 248 6.16 -5.15 6.95
CA SER A 248 5.30 -4.41 6.01
C SER A 248 6.08 -4.05 4.74
N ASP A 249 5.39 -4.12 3.59
CA ASP A 249 5.91 -3.64 2.31
C ASP A 249 5.59 -2.15 2.06
N GLU A 250 4.88 -1.48 2.98
CA GLU A 250 4.51 -0.05 2.87
C GLU A 250 5.75 0.86 2.80
N SER A 251 5.81 1.74 1.80
CA SER A 251 6.92 2.67 1.55
C SER A 251 6.97 3.83 2.55
N GLU A 252 5.83 4.18 3.15
CA GLU A 252 5.57 5.35 4.00
C GLU A 252 6.22 5.30 5.38
N ASN A 253 6.52 4.10 5.89
CA ASN A 253 7.16 3.92 7.20
C ASN A 253 8.46 4.75 7.34
N LEU A 254 9.20 4.98 6.25
CA LEU A 254 10.41 5.82 6.27
C LEU A 254 10.11 7.33 6.18
N LEU A 255 9.03 7.72 5.50
CA LEU A 255 8.62 9.11 5.28
C LEU A 255 8.07 9.74 6.57
N PHE A 256 7.23 9.00 7.30
CA PHE A 256 6.65 9.46 8.58
C PHE A 256 7.52 9.14 9.81
N ARG A 257 8.71 8.57 9.59
CA ARG A 257 9.64 8.12 10.66
C ARG A 257 9.06 7.00 11.55
N GLU A 258 8.15 6.21 11.00
CA GLU A 258 7.64 4.99 11.67
C GLU A 258 8.64 3.84 11.60
N ALA A 259 9.66 3.94 10.74
CA ALA A 259 10.84 3.07 10.71
C ALA A 259 12.16 3.86 10.63
N ASP A 260 13.15 3.43 11.41
CA ASP A 260 14.51 3.99 11.36
C ASP A 260 15.33 3.45 10.17
N ILE A 261 15.10 2.19 9.80
CA ILE A 261 15.81 1.44 8.75
C ILE A 261 14.80 0.54 8.04
N ALA A 262 14.78 0.55 6.71
CA ALA A 262 14.02 -0.39 5.89
C ALA A 262 14.94 -1.29 5.07
N LEU A 263 14.49 -2.53 4.85
CA LEU A 263 15.01 -3.44 3.83
C LEU A 263 14.03 -3.44 2.66
N ARG A 264 14.51 -3.24 1.43
CA ARG A 264 13.67 -3.19 0.22
C ARG A 264 14.23 -4.11 -0.86
N MET A 265 13.35 -4.84 -1.55
CA MET A 265 13.69 -5.69 -2.70
C MET A 265 13.63 -4.95 -4.05
N TYR A 266 13.62 -3.62 -3.99
CA TYR A 266 13.69 -2.69 -5.11
C TYR A 266 14.52 -1.49 -4.67
N ARG A 267 15.07 -0.74 -5.62
CA ARG A 267 15.83 0.48 -5.31
C ARG A 267 14.86 1.62 -4.98
N PRO A 268 14.88 2.17 -3.75
CA PRO A 268 14.01 3.29 -3.43
C PRO A 268 14.47 4.56 -4.16
N THR A 269 13.51 5.36 -4.62
CA THR A 269 13.75 6.58 -5.40
C THR A 269 13.32 7.86 -4.70
N GLN A 270 12.87 7.78 -3.44
CA GLN A 270 12.43 8.96 -2.68
C GLN A 270 13.57 9.97 -2.47
N LEU A 271 13.20 11.25 -2.31
CA LEU A 271 14.10 12.31 -1.85
C LEU A 271 14.42 12.12 -0.35
N ASP A 272 15.58 12.60 0.10
CA ASP A 272 16.04 12.58 1.52
C ASP A 272 16.27 11.20 2.18
N VAL A 273 16.29 10.12 1.39
CA VAL A 273 16.70 8.78 1.86
C VAL A 273 18.11 8.43 1.40
N VAL A 274 18.88 7.82 2.29
CA VAL A 274 20.16 7.20 1.96
C VAL A 274 19.92 5.72 1.70
N THR A 275 20.35 5.27 0.54
CA THR A 275 20.22 3.88 0.09
C THR A 275 21.60 3.23 0.00
N GLN A 276 21.69 1.95 0.37
CA GLN A 276 22.86 1.11 0.17
C GLN A 276 22.43 -0.20 -0.48
N HIS A 277 22.98 -0.48 -1.67
CA HIS A 277 22.83 -1.79 -2.28
C HIS A 277 23.64 -2.81 -1.48
N ILE A 278 22.97 -3.85 -1.00
CA ILE A 278 23.60 -4.95 -0.26
C ILE A 278 24.04 -6.05 -1.23
N GLY A 279 23.22 -6.34 -2.23
CA GLY A 279 23.47 -7.32 -3.28
C GLY A 279 22.18 -7.93 -3.78
N ASP A 280 22.31 -8.85 -4.73
CA ASP A 280 21.18 -9.49 -5.41
C ASP A 280 20.92 -10.88 -4.83
N MET A 281 19.67 -11.14 -4.40
CA MET A 281 19.26 -12.41 -3.82
C MET A 281 18.72 -13.34 -4.91
N ALA A 282 19.30 -14.54 -5.02
CA ALA A 282 18.88 -15.51 -6.01
C ALA A 282 17.48 -16.07 -5.72
N LEU A 283 16.74 -16.34 -6.79
CA LEU A 283 15.46 -17.03 -6.75
C LEU A 283 15.60 -18.43 -7.35
N GLY A 284 14.87 -19.38 -6.78
CA GLY A 284 14.77 -20.75 -7.29
C GLY A 284 13.33 -21.23 -7.34
N LEU A 285 13.07 -22.22 -8.20
CA LEU A 285 11.80 -22.94 -8.24
C LEU A 285 11.91 -24.19 -7.36
N PHE A 286 10.97 -24.37 -6.44
CA PHE A 286 10.98 -25.47 -5.48
C PHE A 286 9.65 -26.22 -5.48
N GLY A 287 9.72 -27.51 -5.21
CA GLY A 287 8.57 -28.35 -4.87
C GLY A 287 8.89 -29.24 -3.69
N SER A 288 7.88 -29.62 -2.90
CA SER A 288 8.09 -30.56 -1.80
C SER A 288 8.43 -31.94 -2.33
N ARG A 289 9.21 -32.72 -1.56
CA ARG A 289 9.52 -34.13 -1.89
C ARG A 289 8.26 -34.93 -2.19
N ASP A 290 7.22 -34.72 -1.40
CA ASP A 290 5.94 -35.39 -1.52
C ASP A 290 5.20 -35.01 -2.81
N TYR A 291 5.20 -33.73 -3.19
CA TYR A 291 4.62 -33.30 -4.46
C TYR A 291 5.35 -33.94 -5.64
N LEU A 292 6.68 -33.83 -5.64
CA LEU A 292 7.51 -34.32 -6.75
C LEU A 292 7.56 -35.85 -6.85
N ALA A 293 7.31 -36.58 -5.76
CA ALA A 293 7.18 -38.04 -5.79
C ALA A 293 5.92 -38.50 -6.53
N ARG A 294 4.92 -37.62 -6.68
CA ARG A 294 3.65 -37.90 -7.37
C ARG A 294 3.62 -37.36 -8.80
N THR A 295 4.63 -36.61 -9.22
CA THR A 295 4.69 -35.99 -10.55
C THR A 295 5.78 -36.65 -11.39
N THR A 296 5.68 -36.50 -12.71
CA THR A 296 6.83 -36.81 -13.57
C THR A 296 7.91 -35.77 -13.31
N LYS A 297 9.17 -36.20 -13.19
CA LYS A 297 10.31 -35.28 -13.08
C LYS A 297 10.38 -34.46 -14.38
N PRO A 298 10.40 -33.11 -14.32
CA PRO A 298 10.49 -32.31 -15.53
C PRO A 298 11.87 -32.50 -16.19
N GLU A 299 11.89 -32.86 -17.47
CA GLU A 299 13.11 -32.96 -18.28
C GLU A 299 13.17 -31.88 -19.37
N SER A 300 12.05 -31.17 -19.58
CA SER A 300 11.89 -30.08 -20.53
C SER A 300 11.13 -28.91 -19.92
N LEU A 301 11.21 -27.76 -20.60
CA LEU A 301 10.40 -26.59 -20.30
C LEU A 301 8.89 -26.89 -20.36
N GLU A 302 8.48 -27.72 -21.31
CA GLU A 302 7.09 -28.16 -21.45
C GLU A 302 6.63 -28.97 -20.24
N ASP A 303 7.46 -29.90 -19.75
CA ASP A 303 7.17 -30.65 -18.52
C ASP A 303 7.10 -29.73 -17.29
N MET A 304 7.96 -28.72 -17.24
CA MET A 304 7.96 -27.74 -16.14
C MET A 304 6.68 -26.90 -16.14
N MET A 305 6.16 -26.57 -17.33
CA MET A 305 4.86 -25.89 -17.48
C MET A 305 3.66 -26.78 -17.16
N ALA A 306 3.84 -28.10 -17.16
CA ALA A 306 2.80 -29.06 -16.79
C ALA A 306 2.69 -29.29 -15.27
N LEU A 307 3.63 -28.78 -14.47
CA LEU A 307 3.55 -28.85 -13.01
C LEU A 307 2.45 -27.92 -12.50
N ASP A 308 1.80 -28.33 -11.41
CA ASP A 308 0.89 -27.46 -10.68
C ASP A 308 1.70 -26.33 -10.06
N LEU A 309 1.47 -25.11 -10.55
CA LEU A 309 2.15 -23.93 -10.03
C LEU A 309 1.28 -23.29 -8.94
N VAL A 310 1.89 -23.03 -7.79
CA VAL A 310 1.34 -22.12 -6.80
C VAL A 310 1.72 -20.71 -7.25
N GLY A 311 0.73 -19.85 -7.41
CA GLY A 311 0.93 -18.47 -7.85
C GLY A 311 0.23 -17.46 -6.95
N HIS A 312 0.36 -16.19 -7.31
CA HIS A 312 -0.39 -15.13 -6.67
C HIS A 312 -1.79 -15.04 -7.28
N ASP A 313 -2.76 -14.57 -6.49
CA ASP A 313 -4.12 -14.41 -6.97
C ASP A 313 -4.29 -13.11 -7.75
N ARG A 314 -3.71 -12.04 -7.22
CA ARG A 314 -3.78 -10.70 -7.80
C ARG A 314 -2.44 -10.30 -8.41
N GLU A 315 -1.30 -10.55 -7.77
CA GLU A 315 0.02 -10.15 -8.29
C GLU A 315 0.38 -10.85 -9.62
N GLU A 316 0.62 -10.07 -10.66
CA GLU A 316 0.87 -10.51 -12.03
C GLU A 316 2.35 -10.44 -12.41
N ARG A 317 3.27 -10.08 -11.51
CA ARG A 317 4.70 -9.95 -11.83
C ARG A 317 5.27 -11.20 -12.54
N LEU A 318 4.92 -12.38 -12.03
CA LEU A 318 5.29 -13.65 -12.64
C LEU A 318 4.63 -13.86 -14.02
N ILE A 319 3.33 -13.53 -14.14
CA ILE A 319 2.59 -13.61 -15.41
C ILE A 319 3.21 -12.69 -16.46
N HIS A 320 3.51 -11.44 -16.09
CA HIS A 320 4.12 -10.46 -16.98
C HIS A 320 5.52 -10.91 -17.43
N GLY A 321 6.38 -11.33 -16.49
CA GLY A 321 7.72 -11.81 -16.82
C GLY A 321 7.74 -13.06 -17.70
N LEU A 322 6.71 -13.91 -17.62
CA LEU A 322 6.50 -15.04 -18.53
C LEU A 322 6.00 -14.57 -19.91
N ARG A 323 5.06 -13.61 -19.97
CA ARG A 323 4.57 -13.04 -21.23
C ARG A 323 5.67 -12.35 -22.03
N GLU A 324 6.53 -11.58 -21.37
CA GLU A 324 7.71 -10.95 -22.00
C GLU A 324 8.67 -11.98 -22.62
N ARG A 325 8.70 -13.20 -22.08
CA ARG A 325 9.48 -14.32 -22.57
C ARG A 325 8.74 -15.16 -23.63
N GLY A 326 7.58 -14.71 -24.09
CA GLY A 326 6.81 -15.33 -25.17
C GLY A 326 5.81 -16.40 -24.74
N PHE A 327 5.54 -16.54 -23.43
CA PHE A 327 4.55 -17.48 -22.92
C PHE A 327 3.16 -16.83 -22.84
N ASP A 328 2.10 -17.54 -23.24
CA ASP A 328 0.71 -17.06 -23.07
C ASP A 328 0.21 -17.31 -21.63
N ALA A 329 0.96 -16.77 -20.65
CA ALA A 329 0.69 -16.99 -19.25
C ALA A 329 -0.63 -16.31 -18.84
N THR A 330 -1.48 -17.07 -18.13
CA THR A 330 -2.72 -16.56 -17.56
C THR A 330 -2.84 -17.00 -16.11
N ARG A 331 -3.69 -16.31 -15.35
CA ARG A 331 -4.00 -16.65 -13.95
C ARG A 331 -4.45 -18.11 -13.79
N ASP A 332 -5.09 -18.70 -14.80
CA ASP A 332 -5.60 -20.08 -14.81
C ASP A 332 -4.53 -21.18 -14.87
N TRP A 333 -3.27 -20.80 -15.05
CA TRP A 333 -2.13 -21.69 -14.87
C TRP A 333 -1.89 -22.04 -13.40
N PHE A 334 -2.17 -21.12 -12.48
CA PHE A 334 -1.99 -21.35 -11.05
C PHE A 334 -3.17 -22.15 -10.49
N LYS A 335 -2.92 -23.40 -10.06
CA LYS A 335 -3.95 -24.29 -9.48
C LYS A 335 -4.26 -23.96 -8.03
N THR A 336 -3.30 -23.35 -7.35
CA THR A 336 -3.43 -22.81 -6.00
C THR A 336 -2.96 -21.36 -6.04
N ARG A 337 -3.70 -20.44 -5.40
CA ARG A 337 -3.40 -19.01 -5.43
C ARG A 337 -3.47 -18.40 -4.05
N VAL A 338 -2.52 -17.54 -3.71
CA VAL A 338 -2.51 -16.74 -2.48
C VAL A 338 -1.59 -15.53 -2.65
N ASP A 339 -1.97 -14.39 -2.10
CA ASP A 339 -1.14 -13.18 -2.19
C ASP A 339 -0.20 -13.01 -0.99
N ASN A 340 -0.48 -13.64 0.15
CA ASN A 340 0.39 -13.57 1.32
C ASN A 340 1.67 -14.41 1.11
N PRO A 341 2.88 -13.82 1.14
CA PRO A 341 4.11 -14.54 0.81
C PRO A 341 4.49 -15.67 1.79
N ALA A 342 4.13 -15.54 3.07
CA ALA A 342 4.40 -16.59 4.06
C ALA A 342 3.48 -17.80 3.84
N VAL A 343 2.19 -17.56 3.61
CA VAL A 343 1.22 -18.62 3.28
C VAL A 343 1.55 -19.25 1.93
N TYR A 344 1.99 -18.46 0.95
CA TYR A 344 2.47 -18.94 -0.34
C TYR A 344 3.52 -20.04 -0.17
N TRP A 345 4.56 -19.77 0.61
CA TRP A 345 5.62 -20.76 0.82
C TRP A 345 5.12 -22.01 1.54
N GLU A 346 4.27 -21.86 2.57
CA GLU A 346 3.71 -23.01 3.29
C GLU A 346 2.81 -23.88 2.41
N LEU A 347 2.08 -23.33 1.43
CA LEU A 347 1.32 -24.11 0.45
C LEU A 347 2.23 -24.94 -0.47
N VAL A 348 3.36 -24.35 -0.90
CA VAL A 348 4.37 -25.07 -1.69
C VAL A 348 4.99 -26.21 -0.85
N ARG A 349 5.32 -25.95 0.42
CA ARG A 349 5.81 -26.97 1.36
C ARG A 349 4.80 -28.09 1.61
N ALA A 350 3.52 -27.74 1.74
CA ALA A 350 2.42 -28.70 1.89
C ALA A 350 2.17 -29.56 0.62
N GLY A 351 2.84 -29.23 -0.50
CA GLY A 351 2.74 -29.97 -1.74
C GLY A 351 1.52 -29.63 -2.59
N CYS A 352 1.02 -28.39 -2.50
CA CYS A 352 -0.02 -27.87 -3.38
C CYS A 352 0.48 -27.56 -4.80
N GLY A 353 1.78 -27.75 -5.06
CA GLY A 353 2.43 -27.45 -6.32
C GLY A 353 3.90 -27.10 -6.14
N VAL A 354 4.47 -26.48 -7.17
CA VAL A 354 5.78 -25.84 -7.15
C VAL A 354 5.64 -24.33 -6.99
N GLY A 355 6.68 -23.65 -6.53
CA GLY A 355 6.68 -22.20 -6.36
C GLY A 355 8.07 -21.57 -6.26
N PHE A 356 8.13 -20.27 -6.46
CA PHE A 356 9.38 -19.49 -6.42
C PHE A 356 9.64 -18.93 -5.03
N THR A 357 10.87 -19.02 -4.55
CA THR A 357 11.32 -18.35 -3.32
C THR A 357 12.81 -18.02 -3.41
N LEU A 358 13.34 -17.34 -2.41
CA LEU A 358 14.78 -17.13 -2.27
C LEU A 358 15.50 -18.49 -2.22
N SER A 359 16.51 -18.69 -3.08
CA SER A 359 17.21 -19.97 -3.20
C SER A 359 17.72 -20.49 -1.85
N LYS A 360 18.30 -19.61 -1.04
CA LYS A 360 18.71 -19.92 0.34
C LYS A 360 17.59 -20.48 1.21
N VAL A 361 16.39 -19.91 1.13
CA VAL A 361 15.23 -20.35 1.94
C VAL A 361 14.80 -21.74 1.50
N GLY A 362 14.64 -21.96 0.19
CA GLY A 362 14.26 -23.26 -0.35
C GLY A 362 15.31 -24.35 -0.09
N ARG A 363 16.60 -24.05 -0.25
CA ARG A 363 17.71 -25.00 -0.01
C ARG A 363 17.92 -25.34 1.46
N ALA A 364 17.55 -24.45 2.37
CA ALA A 364 17.65 -24.70 3.81
C ALA A 364 16.57 -25.67 4.32
N ASP A 365 15.48 -25.85 3.57
CA ASP A 365 14.41 -26.78 3.93
C ASP A 365 14.72 -28.19 3.41
N PRO A 366 14.93 -29.18 4.30
CA PRO A 366 15.29 -30.54 3.89
C PRO A 366 14.18 -31.27 3.12
N ASP A 367 12.93 -30.84 3.25
CA ASP A 367 11.76 -31.44 2.59
C ASP A 367 11.46 -30.81 1.22
N MET A 368 12.24 -29.80 0.83
CA MET A 368 12.12 -29.13 -0.46
C MET A 368 13.21 -29.58 -1.43
N ILE A 369 12.85 -29.65 -2.71
CA ILE A 369 13.77 -29.94 -3.80
C ILE A 369 13.73 -28.76 -4.77
N GLU A 370 14.90 -28.20 -5.04
CA GLU A 370 15.09 -27.22 -6.10
C GLU A 370 14.98 -27.90 -7.47
N ILE A 371 14.18 -27.33 -8.35
CA ILE A 371 13.92 -27.83 -9.70
C ILE A 371 14.83 -27.07 -10.66
N PRO A 372 15.74 -27.75 -11.38
CA PRO A 372 16.59 -27.09 -12.37
C PRO A 372 15.72 -26.61 -13.53
N THR A 373 15.54 -25.29 -13.65
CA THR A 373 14.66 -24.70 -14.67
C THR A 373 15.36 -24.57 -16.02
N GLY A 374 16.69 -24.52 -16.05
CA GLY A 374 17.47 -24.19 -17.25
C GLY A 374 17.26 -22.75 -17.75
N ILE A 375 16.51 -21.93 -17.01
CA ILE A 375 16.19 -20.54 -17.32
C ILE A 375 16.84 -19.65 -16.27
N GLU A 376 17.45 -18.55 -16.72
CA GLU A 376 17.96 -17.52 -15.84
C GLU A 376 16.80 -16.74 -15.21
N ILE A 377 16.64 -16.93 -13.90
CA ILE A 377 15.67 -16.18 -13.08
C ILE A 377 16.38 -14.93 -12.57
N GLU A 378 15.79 -13.77 -12.86
CA GLU A 378 16.36 -12.49 -12.43
C GLU A 378 16.36 -12.41 -10.89
N PRO A 379 17.50 -12.13 -10.25
CA PRO A 379 17.59 -12.05 -8.80
C PRO A 379 16.91 -10.77 -8.27
N LEU A 380 16.53 -10.78 -7.00
CA LEU A 380 15.90 -9.64 -6.34
C LEU A 380 16.96 -8.74 -5.68
N PRO A 381 17.07 -7.45 -6.07
CA PRO A 381 18.07 -6.57 -5.49
C PRO A 381 17.70 -6.20 -4.05
N LEU A 382 18.60 -6.35 -3.10
CA LEU A 382 18.38 -6.00 -1.69
C LEU A 382 19.03 -4.67 -1.34
N TRP A 383 18.22 -3.74 -0.82
CA TRP A 383 18.63 -2.41 -0.42
C TRP A 383 18.36 -2.15 1.06
N LEU A 384 19.34 -1.61 1.77
CA LEU A 384 19.10 -0.93 3.06
C LEU A 384 18.80 0.54 2.80
N THR A 385 17.80 1.07 3.49
CA THR A 385 17.33 2.45 3.31
C THR A 385 17.01 3.11 4.65
N SER A 386 17.42 4.35 4.85
CA SER A 386 17.13 5.14 6.05
C SER A 386 17.04 6.61 5.68
N HIS A 387 16.25 7.38 6.41
CA HIS A 387 16.20 8.83 6.24
C HIS A 387 17.58 9.45 6.56
N GLU A 388 18.03 10.41 5.75
CA GLU A 388 19.37 11.02 5.89
C GLU A 388 19.65 11.55 7.31
N ALA A 389 18.69 12.25 7.91
CA ALA A 389 18.78 12.77 9.27
C ALA A 389 19.07 11.67 10.33
N MET A 390 18.57 10.45 10.12
CA MET A 390 18.67 9.35 11.09
C MET A 390 20.00 8.59 11.01
N ARG A 391 20.68 8.65 9.86
CA ARG A 391 21.98 7.98 9.63
C ARG A 391 23.09 8.47 10.57
N HIS A 392 22.93 9.67 11.14
CA HIS A 392 23.88 10.23 12.09
C HIS A 392 23.69 9.75 13.52
N THR A 393 22.54 9.16 13.84
CA THR A 393 22.23 8.62 15.17
C THR A 393 23.09 7.37 15.45
N PRO A 394 23.90 7.34 16.52
CA PRO A 394 24.86 6.25 16.77
C PRO A 394 24.24 4.85 16.80
N ARG A 395 23.09 4.68 17.48
CA ARG A 395 22.39 3.38 17.56
C ARG A 395 21.92 2.90 16.19
N ILE A 396 21.39 3.79 15.37
CA ILE A 396 20.87 3.48 14.02
C ILE A 396 22.03 3.10 13.12
N ARG A 397 23.11 3.89 13.13
CA ARG A 397 24.33 3.57 12.38
C ARG A 397 24.90 2.21 12.78
N ARG A 398 24.89 1.89 14.07
CA ARG A 398 25.39 0.60 14.56
C ARG A 398 24.55 -0.57 14.04
N VAL A 399 23.23 -0.47 14.18
CA VAL A 399 22.30 -1.50 13.65
C VAL A 399 22.42 -1.61 12.14
N TRP A 400 22.48 -0.49 11.41
CA TRP A 400 22.71 -0.45 9.96
C TRP A 400 23.96 -1.23 9.55
N THR A 401 25.10 -0.95 10.19
CA THR A 401 26.36 -1.65 9.89
C THR A 401 26.23 -3.15 10.10
N LEU A 402 25.67 -3.58 11.24
CA LEU A 402 25.50 -5.00 11.56
C LEU A 402 24.52 -5.70 10.61
N LEU A 403 23.44 -5.01 10.20
CA LEU A 403 22.52 -5.50 9.18
C LEU A 403 23.24 -5.67 7.84
N ALA A 404 23.93 -4.64 7.36
CA ALA A 404 24.66 -4.69 6.09
C ALA A 404 25.70 -5.83 6.06
N GLU A 405 26.51 -5.96 7.11
CA GLU A 405 27.53 -7.01 7.21
C GLU A 405 26.92 -8.41 7.14
N GLN A 406 25.87 -8.66 7.93
CA GLN A 406 25.24 -9.98 7.98
C GLN A 406 24.44 -10.30 6.71
N LEU A 407 23.75 -9.33 6.13
CA LEU A 407 23.00 -9.53 4.88
C LEU A 407 23.94 -9.79 3.70
N VAL A 408 25.08 -9.09 3.60
CA VAL A 408 26.12 -9.40 2.60
C VAL A 408 26.63 -10.84 2.77
N GLN A 409 26.82 -11.29 4.01
CA GLN A 409 27.24 -12.65 4.27
C GLN A 409 26.17 -13.66 3.84
N VAL A 410 24.90 -13.37 4.12
CA VAL A 410 23.76 -14.20 3.70
C VAL A 410 23.75 -14.40 2.19
N ILE A 411 23.92 -13.33 1.42
CA ILE A 411 23.94 -13.35 -0.06
C ILE A 411 25.16 -14.12 -0.58
N ARG A 412 26.34 -13.90 0.01
CA ARG A 412 27.57 -14.60 -0.39
C ARG A 412 27.52 -16.10 -0.17
N ASP A 413 26.88 -16.54 0.91
CA ASP A 413 26.75 -17.96 1.21
C ASP A 413 25.78 -18.65 0.25
N ASP A 414 24.75 -17.94 -0.22
CA ASP A 414 23.83 -18.44 -1.24
C ASP A 414 24.56 -18.64 -2.58
N ALA A 415 25.41 -17.69 -3.00
CA ALA A 415 26.16 -17.76 -4.26
C ALA A 415 27.24 -18.86 -4.32
N LYS A 416 27.60 -19.48 -3.18
CA LYS A 416 28.60 -20.57 -3.09
C LYS A 416 27.99 -21.96 -3.13
N THR A 417 26.66 -22.05 -3.08
CA THR A 417 25.89 -23.29 -3.01
C THR A 417 25.19 -23.52 -4.34
#